data_AF-A0A965QFD9-F1
#
_entry.id   AF-A0A965QFD9-F1
#
_cell.length_a   1.000
_cell.length_b   1.000
_cell.length_c   1.000
_cell.angle_alpha   90.00
_cell.angle_beta   90.00
_cell.angle_gamma   90.00
#
_symmetry.space_group_name_H-M   'P 1'
#
loop_
_entity.id
_entity.type
_entity.pdbx_description
1 polymer ?
#
loop_
_entity_poly.entity_id
_entity_poly.type
_entity_poly.pdbx_seq_one_letter_code
_entity_poly.pdbx_strand_id
1 'polypeptide(L)'
;MKMRDLSLSVIDAGMKNSDLVRIQYSAKQASIANAWKKWIGQIDGLKQLDAVSIKIKQEKEYTDRAKSNPAWNTKYGSLVEKMNDLVAQKSDIEFQYAMGAEYFSYGPEYFKLARGMNDLISNYSKYKEKGELKAVIDKLKISGEGFFKNYDEQVDKKIFRLLTLEYFNQTFAWKEITKELPSSITENWRKSYCDNLTEVIYTKSIFTNKDRFLLFLDKISDNSMKKLQKDKGFEHYTKYISNFKNNIVPAFQLFSAEMTALLQVYVEGKLIMFPDAKHWPDANSTLRISYGKLEGSAPTDGMMYTEHTTLDGIVTKYNTGNPDFELLPKMLELHKTKDFGPYAQNGELWVCFTGSNHTTGGNSGSPVLDENGYLMGLNFDRTWESTMSDYMFDAKRCRNVVVDIRYVLWVMDKYSGAKHIVDEMTLMKE
;
A
#
# COMPACT_ATOMS: atom_id res chain seq x y z
N MET A 1 -6.91 -5.96 -4.77
CA MET A 1 -6.90 -5.18 -6.03
C MET A 1 -8.26 -4.56 -6.33
N LYS A 2 -9.32 -5.35 -6.58
CA LYS A 2 -10.66 -4.83 -6.93
C LYS A 2 -11.23 -3.73 -6.02
N MET A 3 -11.07 -3.84 -4.70
CA MET A 3 -11.48 -2.76 -3.77
C MET A 3 -10.76 -1.44 -4.06
N ARG A 4 -9.45 -1.50 -4.35
CA ARG A 4 -8.65 -0.31 -4.69
C ARG A 4 -8.97 0.23 -6.08
N ASP A 5 -9.27 -0.64 -7.06
CA ASP A 5 -9.76 -0.22 -8.39
C ASP A 5 -11.00 0.67 -8.23
N LEU A 6 -11.98 0.20 -7.44
CA LEU A 6 -13.20 0.95 -7.17
C LEU A 6 -12.92 2.29 -6.49
N SER A 7 -12.10 2.32 -5.45
CA SER A 7 -11.74 3.58 -4.77
C SER A 7 -11.01 4.55 -5.69
N LEU A 8 -9.97 4.09 -6.40
CA LEU A 8 -9.20 4.93 -7.32
C LEU A 8 -10.06 5.48 -8.45
N SER A 9 -10.98 4.69 -9.00
CA SER A 9 -11.90 5.16 -10.04
C SER A 9 -12.73 6.38 -9.60
N VAL A 10 -13.14 6.44 -8.33
CA VAL A 10 -13.89 7.55 -7.77
C VAL A 10 -12.97 8.72 -7.43
N ILE A 11 -11.83 8.44 -6.80
CA ILE A 11 -10.87 9.47 -6.39
C ILE A 11 -10.31 10.19 -7.61
N ASP A 12 -9.84 9.47 -8.63
CA ASP A 12 -9.27 10.05 -9.84
C ASP A 12 -10.31 10.90 -10.59
N ALA A 13 -11.57 10.45 -10.64
CA ALA A 13 -12.66 11.24 -11.20
C ALA A 13 -12.96 12.50 -10.37
N GLY A 14 -12.88 12.43 -9.04
CA GLY A 14 -13.03 13.59 -8.16
C GLY A 14 -11.91 14.61 -8.34
N MET A 15 -10.66 14.14 -8.37
CA MET A 15 -9.46 14.98 -8.53
C MET A 15 -9.42 15.69 -9.89
N LYS A 16 -9.90 15.05 -10.97
CA LYS A 16 -10.01 15.67 -12.29
C LYS A 16 -11.03 16.80 -12.37
N ASN A 17 -12.07 16.75 -11.53
CA ASN A 17 -13.18 17.70 -11.58
C ASN A 17 -13.04 18.86 -10.58
N SER A 18 -12.08 18.82 -9.66
CA SER A 18 -11.92 19.85 -8.62
C SER A 18 -10.49 19.90 -8.09
N ASP A 19 -9.85 21.08 -8.16
CA ASP A 19 -8.54 21.32 -7.57
C ASP A 19 -8.54 21.15 -6.04
N LEU A 20 -9.65 21.50 -5.38
CA LEU A 20 -9.79 21.27 -3.95
C LEU A 20 -9.72 19.77 -3.64
N VAL A 21 -10.49 18.95 -4.35
CA VAL A 21 -10.47 17.49 -4.18
C VAL A 21 -9.10 16.93 -4.54
N ARG A 22 -8.46 17.43 -5.61
CA ARG A 22 -7.09 17.09 -5.99
C ARG A 22 -6.13 17.29 -4.82
N ILE A 23 -6.13 18.45 -4.18
CA ILE A 23 -5.27 18.74 -3.03
C ILE A 23 -5.62 17.84 -1.83
N GLN A 24 -6.90 17.67 -1.53
CA GLN A 24 -7.37 16.87 -0.39
C GLN A 24 -7.04 15.38 -0.54
N TYR A 25 -7.05 14.84 -1.77
CA TYR A 25 -6.92 13.40 -2.03
C TYR A 25 -5.58 12.97 -2.62
N SER A 26 -4.69 13.87 -3.06
CA SER A 26 -3.41 13.48 -3.71
C SER A 26 -2.60 12.47 -2.89
N ALA A 27 -2.41 12.72 -1.59
CA ALA A 27 -1.65 11.80 -0.73
C ALA A 27 -2.37 10.45 -0.52
N LYS A 28 -3.70 10.46 -0.40
CA LYS A 28 -4.52 9.24 -0.25
C LYS A 28 -4.50 8.41 -1.53
N GLN A 29 -4.71 9.05 -2.67
CA GLN A 29 -4.65 8.47 -4.00
C GLN A 29 -3.29 7.80 -4.22
N ALA A 30 -2.20 8.52 -3.98
CA ALA A 30 -0.84 7.99 -4.16
C ALA A 30 -0.58 6.76 -3.28
N SER A 31 -1.00 6.80 -2.01
CA SER A 31 -0.85 5.66 -1.09
C SER A 31 -1.65 4.44 -1.53
N ILE A 32 -2.88 4.61 -2.01
CA ILE A 32 -3.73 3.51 -2.49
C ILE A 32 -3.15 2.94 -3.80
N ALA A 33 -2.81 3.82 -4.74
CA ALA A 33 -2.27 3.48 -6.05
C ALA A 33 -0.92 2.78 -5.96
N ASN A 34 -0.04 3.16 -5.02
CA ASN A 34 1.28 2.55 -4.85
C ASN A 34 1.19 1.04 -4.64
N ALA A 35 0.45 0.60 -3.61
CA ALA A 35 0.29 -0.84 -3.36
C ALA A 35 -0.59 -1.53 -4.42
N TRP A 36 -1.56 -0.83 -4.99
CA TRP A 36 -2.38 -1.36 -6.09
C TRP A 36 -1.55 -1.70 -7.33
N LYS A 37 -0.72 -0.76 -7.82
CA LYS A 37 0.20 -0.98 -8.95
C LYS A 37 1.22 -2.07 -8.64
N LYS A 38 1.79 -2.07 -7.43
CA LYS A 38 2.72 -3.11 -6.98
C LYS A 38 2.11 -4.50 -7.12
N TRP A 39 0.88 -4.71 -6.65
CA TRP A 39 0.24 -6.03 -6.71
C TRP A 39 -0.05 -6.50 -8.14
N ILE A 40 -0.40 -5.59 -9.04
CA ILE A 40 -0.59 -5.92 -10.46
C ILE A 40 0.73 -6.42 -11.05
N GLY A 41 1.80 -5.62 -10.97
CA GLY A 41 3.10 -6.01 -11.51
C GLY A 41 3.68 -7.25 -10.84
N GLN A 42 3.44 -7.43 -9.54
CA GLN A 42 3.86 -8.62 -8.80
C GLN A 42 3.18 -9.88 -9.34
N ILE A 43 1.86 -9.87 -9.53
CA ILE A 43 1.13 -11.02 -10.08
C ILE A 43 1.55 -11.29 -11.52
N ASP A 44 1.69 -10.25 -12.34
CA ASP A 44 2.09 -10.38 -13.73
C ASP A 44 3.49 -10.98 -13.86
N GLY A 45 4.46 -10.47 -13.10
CA GLY A 45 5.82 -11.01 -13.07
C GLY A 45 5.88 -12.47 -12.61
N LEU A 46 5.14 -12.82 -11.54
CA LEU A 46 5.10 -14.19 -11.04
C LEU A 46 4.50 -15.18 -12.05
N LYS A 47 3.49 -14.75 -12.82
CA LYS A 47 2.93 -15.55 -13.92
C LYS A 47 3.90 -15.69 -15.07
N GLN A 48 4.54 -14.60 -15.49
CA GLN A 48 5.50 -14.61 -16.60
C GLN A 48 6.70 -15.53 -16.34
N LEU A 49 7.11 -15.66 -15.09
CA LEU A 49 8.23 -16.53 -14.70
C LEU A 49 7.79 -17.90 -14.18
N ASP A 50 6.50 -18.24 -14.28
CA ASP A 50 5.95 -19.52 -13.81
C ASP A 50 6.38 -19.86 -12.37
N ALA A 51 6.31 -18.85 -11.49
CA ALA A 51 6.89 -18.90 -10.15
C ALA A 51 6.32 -20.04 -9.30
N VAL A 52 5.03 -20.36 -9.49
CA VAL A 52 4.35 -21.45 -8.78
C VAL A 52 4.97 -22.80 -9.15
N SER A 53 5.16 -23.08 -10.44
CA SER A 53 5.79 -24.34 -10.87
C SER A 53 7.23 -24.46 -10.39
N ILE A 54 7.98 -23.34 -10.37
CA ILE A 54 9.32 -23.29 -9.79
C ILE A 54 9.29 -23.65 -8.29
N LYS A 55 8.35 -23.08 -7.52
CA LYS A 55 8.19 -23.38 -6.08
C LYS A 55 7.79 -24.83 -5.84
N ILE A 56 6.85 -25.37 -6.60
CA ILE A 56 6.45 -26.78 -6.52
C ILE A 56 7.65 -27.70 -6.75
N LYS A 57 8.51 -27.39 -7.73
CA LYS A 57 9.74 -28.15 -7.98
C LYS A 57 10.71 -28.06 -6.79
N GLN A 58 10.92 -26.87 -6.24
CA GLN A 58 11.78 -26.65 -5.06
C GLN A 58 11.26 -27.39 -3.82
N GLU A 59 9.95 -27.36 -3.59
CA GLU A 59 9.29 -28.05 -2.48
C GLU A 59 9.34 -29.58 -2.64
N LYS A 60 9.24 -30.07 -3.87
CA LYS A 60 9.47 -31.48 -4.18
C LYS A 60 10.90 -31.89 -3.86
N GLU A 61 11.89 -31.13 -4.31
CA GLU A 61 13.31 -31.40 -4.01
C GLU A 61 13.57 -31.36 -2.50
N TYR A 62 13.02 -30.37 -1.80
CA TYR A 62 13.05 -30.29 -0.34
C TYR A 62 12.49 -31.55 0.33
N THR A 63 11.32 -32.00 -0.12
CA THR A 63 10.63 -33.15 0.45
C THR A 63 11.38 -34.46 0.16
N ASP A 64 11.88 -34.64 -1.06
CA ASP A 64 12.64 -35.82 -1.46
C ASP A 64 13.96 -35.89 -0.66
N ARG A 65 14.65 -34.76 -0.49
CA ARG A 65 15.87 -34.63 0.33
C ARG A 65 15.59 -34.95 1.80
N ALA A 66 14.48 -34.48 2.35
CA ALA A 66 14.08 -34.83 3.72
C ALA A 66 13.85 -36.33 3.85
N LYS A 67 13.15 -36.95 2.90
CA LYS A 67 12.83 -38.39 2.91
C LYS A 67 14.05 -39.29 2.75
N SER A 68 15.16 -38.81 2.17
CA SER A 68 16.37 -39.62 1.97
C SER A 68 17.16 -39.88 3.26
N ASN A 69 16.82 -39.23 4.38
CA ASN A 69 17.47 -39.42 5.68
C ASN A 69 16.41 -39.62 6.78
N PRO A 70 16.47 -40.69 7.59
CA PRO A 70 15.46 -40.95 8.61
C PRO A 70 15.23 -39.81 9.61
N ALA A 71 16.31 -39.16 10.07
CA ALA A 71 16.21 -38.05 11.03
C ALA A 71 15.57 -36.80 10.39
N TRP A 72 15.92 -36.51 9.13
CA TRP A 72 15.29 -35.41 8.39
C TRP A 72 13.85 -35.71 8.02
N ASN A 73 13.53 -36.95 7.67
CA ASN A 73 12.18 -37.34 7.31
C ASN A 73 11.20 -37.09 8.47
N THR A 74 11.58 -37.49 9.68
CA THR A 74 10.77 -37.27 10.89
C THR A 74 10.45 -35.80 11.14
N LYS A 75 11.40 -34.89 10.90
CA LYS A 75 11.24 -33.46 11.21
C LYS A 75 10.70 -32.64 10.03
N TYR A 76 11.16 -32.91 8.81
CA TYR A 76 10.96 -32.07 7.63
C TYR A 76 10.07 -32.70 6.55
N GLY A 77 9.97 -34.04 6.51
CA GLY A 77 9.41 -34.78 5.37
C GLY A 77 7.92 -34.57 5.10
N SER A 78 7.16 -34.04 6.08
CA SER A 78 5.72 -33.74 5.97
C SER A 78 5.40 -32.24 6.00
N LEU A 79 6.40 -31.36 6.05
CA LEU A 79 6.14 -29.92 6.27
C LEU A 79 5.39 -29.26 5.12
N VAL A 80 5.77 -29.54 3.87
CA VAL A 80 5.11 -28.98 2.69
C VAL A 80 3.63 -29.40 2.65
N GLU A 81 3.35 -30.67 2.91
CA GLU A 81 1.98 -31.20 3.00
C GLU A 81 1.18 -30.48 4.10
N LYS A 82 1.74 -30.35 5.31
CA LYS A 82 1.09 -29.63 6.43
C LYS A 82 0.80 -28.17 6.10
N MET A 83 1.71 -27.48 5.41
CA MET A 83 1.49 -26.09 4.98
C MET A 83 0.35 -26.03 3.94
N ASN A 84 0.34 -26.94 2.96
CA ASN A 84 -0.72 -27.02 1.96
C ASN A 84 -2.09 -27.34 2.59
N ASP A 85 -2.15 -28.29 3.50
CA ASP A 85 -3.38 -28.63 4.24
C ASP A 85 -3.91 -27.45 5.04
N LEU A 86 -3.01 -26.70 5.69
CA LEU A 86 -3.37 -25.52 6.45
C LEU A 86 -3.95 -24.42 5.56
N VAL A 87 -3.34 -24.16 4.39
CA VAL A 87 -3.86 -23.22 3.39
C VAL A 87 -5.21 -23.68 2.84
N ALA A 88 -5.35 -24.96 2.50
CA ALA A 88 -6.60 -25.53 2.00
C ALA A 88 -7.75 -25.39 3.00
N GLN A 89 -7.47 -25.52 4.31
CA GLN A 89 -8.47 -25.40 5.37
C GLN A 89 -8.81 -23.95 5.73
N LYS A 90 -7.86 -23.01 5.62
CA LYS A 90 -7.96 -21.68 6.24
C LYS A 90 -7.78 -20.49 5.29
N SER A 91 -7.51 -20.70 4.00
CA SER A 91 -7.32 -19.61 3.02
C SER A 91 -8.53 -18.67 2.91
N ASP A 92 -9.75 -19.19 3.12
CA ASP A 92 -10.95 -18.35 3.19
C ASP A 92 -10.86 -17.29 4.30
N ILE A 93 -10.27 -17.61 5.45
CA ILE A 93 -10.10 -16.68 6.57
C ILE A 93 -9.13 -15.56 6.19
N GLU A 94 -8.04 -15.88 5.50
CA GLU A 94 -7.08 -14.89 4.98
C GLU A 94 -7.76 -13.94 3.98
N PHE A 95 -8.57 -14.49 3.07
CA PHE A 95 -9.33 -13.67 2.12
C PHE A 95 -10.35 -12.76 2.82
N GLN A 96 -11.11 -13.28 3.78
CA GLN A 96 -12.04 -12.47 4.59
C GLN A 96 -11.30 -11.39 5.39
N TYR A 97 -10.11 -11.71 5.91
CA TYR A 97 -9.27 -10.75 6.60
C TYR A 97 -8.83 -9.62 5.66
N ALA A 98 -8.32 -9.94 4.47
CA ALA A 98 -7.91 -8.96 3.47
C ALA A 98 -9.09 -8.08 3.03
N MET A 99 -10.27 -8.66 2.78
CA MET A 99 -11.47 -7.91 2.44
C MET A 99 -11.90 -6.95 3.54
N GLY A 100 -11.90 -7.39 4.80
CA GLY A 100 -12.23 -6.53 5.93
C GLY A 100 -11.17 -5.46 6.19
N ALA A 101 -9.88 -5.77 6.00
CA ALA A 101 -8.81 -4.77 6.11
C ALA A 101 -8.98 -3.65 5.06
N GLU A 102 -9.21 -4.01 3.79
CA GLU A 102 -9.46 -3.05 2.71
C GLU A 102 -10.75 -2.25 2.96
N TYR A 103 -11.83 -2.88 3.42
CA TYR A 103 -13.11 -2.18 3.65
C TYR A 103 -13.09 -1.28 4.90
N PHE A 104 -12.63 -1.78 6.04
CA PHE A 104 -12.72 -1.05 7.31
C PHE A 104 -11.55 -0.10 7.56
N SER A 105 -10.39 -0.32 6.94
CA SER A 105 -9.19 0.51 7.18
C SER A 105 -8.86 1.44 6.01
N TYR A 106 -9.11 1.01 4.78
CA TYR A 106 -8.78 1.77 3.56
C TYR A 106 -10.00 2.14 2.71
N GLY A 107 -11.19 1.77 3.17
CA GLY A 107 -12.44 2.00 2.48
C GLY A 107 -13.09 3.32 2.87
N PRO A 108 -14.38 3.34 3.24
CA PRO A 108 -15.10 4.57 3.59
C PRO A 108 -14.42 5.34 4.72
N GLU A 109 -14.16 6.61 4.49
CA GLU A 109 -13.34 7.44 5.37
C GLU A 109 -14.06 7.75 6.68
N TYR A 110 -15.39 7.91 6.65
CA TYR A 110 -16.17 8.18 7.87
C TYR A 110 -16.03 7.08 8.93
N PHE A 111 -15.64 5.85 8.54
CA PHE A 111 -15.33 4.77 9.50
C PHE A 111 -14.22 5.16 10.48
N LYS A 112 -13.31 6.04 10.09
CA LYS A 112 -12.26 6.58 10.97
C LYS A 112 -12.87 7.39 12.12
N LEU A 113 -13.86 8.23 11.84
CA LEU A 113 -14.56 8.99 12.88
C LEU A 113 -15.42 8.08 13.76
N ALA A 114 -16.15 7.13 13.16
CA ALA A 114 -16.94 6.15 13.91
C ALA A 114 -16.06 5.35 14.88
N ARG A 115 -14.87 4.93 14.43
CA ARG A 115 -13.87 4.27 15.28
C ARG A 115 -13.33 5.19 16.38
N GLY A 116 -13.07 6.45 16.06
CA GLY A 116 -12.58 7.45 17.02
C GLY A 116 -13.56 7.72 18.16
N MET A 117 -14.86 7.50 17.95
CA MET A 117 -15.88 7.64 18.99
C MET A 117 -15.93 6.50 20.01
N ASN A 118 -15.28 5.35 19.75
CA ASN A 118 -15.43 4.16 20.61
C ASN A 118 -15.00 4.42 22.06
N ASP A 119 -13.90 5.14 22.27
CA ASP A 119 -13.41 5.45 23.61
C ASP A 119 -14.43 6.29 24.40
N LEU A 120 -14.93 7.37 23.79
CA LEU A 120 -15.97 8.19 24.38
C LEU A 120 -17.23 7.37 24.66
N ILE A 121 -17.66 6.49 23.75
CA ILE A 121 -18.83 5.63 23.95
C ILE A 121 -18.65 4.69 25.14
N SER A 122 -17.49 4.02 25.24
CA SER A 122 -17.21 3.05 26.30
C SER A 122 -16.98 3.71 27.67
N ASN A 123 -16.44 4.93 27.69
CA ASN A 123 -16.00 5.60 28.91
C ASN A 123 -16.82 6.86 29.26
N TYR A 124 -17.95 7.11 28.58
CA TYR A 124 -18.74 8.34 28.74
C TYR A 124 -19.09 8.67 30.21
N SER A 125 -19.68 7.72 30.94
CA SER A 125 -20.06 7.94 32.35
C SER A 125 -18.85 8.22 33.24
N LYS A 126 -17.74 7.50 33.02
CA LYS A 126 -16.49 7.68 33.74
C LYS A 126 -15.88 9.06 33.50
N TYR A 127 -15.88 9.55 32.25
CA TYR A 127 -15.38 10.88 31.94
C TYR A 127 -16.26 11.99 32.52
N LYS A 128 -17.57 11.77 32.58
CA LYS A 128 -18.51 12.69 33.22
C LYS A 128 -18.26 12.78 34.71
N GLU A 129 -18.14 11.65 35.40
CA GLU A 129 -17.86 11.57 36.85
C GLU A 129 -16.52 12.20 37.23
N LYS A 130 -15.50 12.02 36.39
CA LYS A 130 -14.15 12.59 36.62
C LYS A 130 -13.98 14.04 36.17
N GLY A 131 -14.99 14.66 35.55
CA GLY A 131 -14.86 16.00 34.97
C GLY A 131 -13.93 16.08 33.74
N GLU A 132 -13.57 14.93 33.15
CA GLU A 132 -12.65 14.82 32.00
C GLU A 132 -13.38 14.93 30.65
N LEU A 133 -14.72 14.85 30.65
CA LEU A 133 -15.54 14.79 29.44
C LEU A 133 -15.29 15.94 28.46
N LYS A 134 -15.13 17.17 28.97
CA LYS A 134 -14.87 18.34 28.12
C LYS A 134 -13.55 18.19 27.35
N ALA A 135 -12.48 17.76 28.02
CA ALA A 135 -11.18 17.58 27.39
C ALA A 135 -11.21 16.47 26.32
N VAL A 136 -11.99 15.41 26.53
CA VAL A 136 -12.19 14.34 25.54
C VAL A 136 -12.95 14.87 24.32
N ILE A 137 -14.02 15.65 24.53
CA ILE A 137 -14.79 16.28 23.44
C ILE A 137 -13.90 17.23 22.64
N ASP A 138 -13.10 18.08 23.30
CA ASP A 138 -12.24 19.05 22.63
C ASP A 138 -11.19 18.34 21.75
N LYS A 139 -10.62 17.23 22.21
CA LYS A 139 -9.74 16.37 21.40
C LYS A 139 -10.45 15.77 20.17
N LEU A 140 -11.69 15.34 20.33
CA LEU A 140 -12.51 14.81 19.22
C LEU A 140 -12.84 15.90 18.20
N LYS A 141 -13.10 17.14 18.64
CA LYS A 141 -13.31 18.29 17.74
C LYS A 141 -12.06 18.59 16.92
N ILE A 142 -10.89 18.69 17.56
CA ILE A 142 -9.61 18.91 16.85
C ILE A 142 -9.36 17.78 15.83
N SER A 143 -9.57 16.54 16.24
CA SER A 143 -9.41 15.38 15.35
C SER A 143 -10.41 15.41 14.19
N GLY A 144 -11.65 15.80 14.46
CA GLY A 144 -12.70 15.96 13.46
C GLY A 144 -12.37 17.06 12.45
N GLU A 145 -11.92 18.23 12.90
CA GLU A 145 -11.49 19.32 12.02
C GLU A 145 -10.33 18.89 11.11
N GLY A 146 -9.33 18.21 11.68
CA GLY A 146 -8.22 17.65 10.91
C GLY A 146 -8.67 16.61 9.88
N PHE A 147 -9.66 15.79 10.21
CA PHE A 147 -10.28 14.84 9.28
C PHE A 147 -11.01 15.57 8.14
N PHE A 148 -11.92 16.49 8.47
CA PHE A 148 -12.77 17.15 7.49
C PHE A 148 -11.99 18.11 6.56
N LYS A 149 -10.78 18.55 6.94
CA LYS A 149 -9.89 19.34 6.08
C LYS A 149 -9.59 18.62 4.74
N ASN A 150 -9.43 17.30 4.78
CA ASN A 150 -9.07 16.48 3.62
C ASN A 150 -10.17 15.50 3.22
N TYR A 151 -11.42 15.79 3.56
CA TYR A 151 -12.58 14.95 3.30
C TYR A 151 -13.51 15.59 2.29
N ASP A 152 -13.95 14.82 1.30
CA ASP A 152 -15.04 15.20 0.40
C ASP A 152 -16.20 14.22 0.56
N GLU A 153 -17.37 14.72 0.95
CA GLU A 153 -18.57 13.92 1.22
C GLU A 153 -19.03 13.16 -0.02
N GLN A 154 -18.94 13.75 -1.22
CA GLN A 154 -19.44 13.14 -2.45
C GLN A 154 -18.51 12.03 -2.96
N VAL A 155 -17.20 12.20 -2.78
CA VAL A 155 -16.19 11.17 -3.07
C VAL A 155 -16.38 10.00 -2.11
N ASP A 156 -16.44 10.25 -0.79
CA ASP A 156 -16.62 9.19 0.21
C ASP A 156 -17.96 8.45 0.02
N LYS A 157 -19.03 9.17 -0.32
CA LYS A 157 -20.36 8.58 -0.62
C LYS A 157 -20.29 7.54 -1.73
N LYS A 158 -19.62 7.87 -2.84
CA LYS A 158 -19.44 6.96 -3.97
C LYS A 158 -18.54 5.78 -3.62
N ILE A 159 -17.44 6.01 -2.90
CA ILE A 159 -16.56 4.95 -2.39
C ILE A 159 -17.36 3.99 -1.49
N PHE A 160 -18.10 4.52 -0.52
CA PHE A 160 -18.93 3.74 0.38
C PHE A 160 -19.91 2.85 -0.36
N ARG A 161 -20.63 3.40 -1.33
CA ARG A 161 -21.55 2.61 -2.13
C ARG A 161 -20.80 1.44 -2.77
N LEU A 162 -19.77 1.72 -3.56
CA LEU A 162 -19.07 0.71 -4.37
C LEU A 162 -18.42 -0.36 -3.50
N LEU A 163 -17.69 0.05 -2.47
CA LEU A 163 -16.98 -0.88 -1.59
C LEU A 163 -17.91 -1.69 -0.70
N THR A 164 -19.06 -1.13 -0.29
CA THR A 164 -20.04 -1.88 0.50
C THR A 164 -20.66 -3.00 -0.34
N LEU A 165 -21.02 -2.74 -1.59
CA LEU A 165 -21.52 -3.77 -2.50
C LEU A 165 -20.46 -4.86 -2.72
N GLU A 166 -19.22 -4.46 -2.99
CA GLU A 166 -18.14 -5.42 -3.23
C GLU A 166 -17.85 -6.25 -1.97
N TYR A 167 -17.71 -5.60 -0.81
CA TYR A 167 -17.50 -6.30 0.45
C TYR A 167 -18.64 -7.27 0.74
N PHE A 168 -19.91 -6.89 0.53
CA PHE A 168 -21.01 -7.82 0.77
C PHE A 168 -21.03 -9.00 -0.22
N ASN A 169 -20.64 -8.79 -1.48
CA ASN A 169 -20.57 -9.87 -2.47
C ASN A 169 -19.48 -10.91 -2.14
N GLN A 170 -18.41 -10.51 -1.48
CA GLN A 170 -17.27 -11.37 -1.14
C GLN A 170 -17.34 -11.97 0.27
N THR A 171 -18.36 -11.62 1.06
CA THR A 171 -18.47 -12.04 2.45
C THR A 171 -19.84 -12.65 2.76
N PHE A 172 -20.01 -13.16 3.98
CA PHE A 172 -21.29 -13.71 4.46
C PHE A 172 -22.40 -12.65 4.61
N ALA A 173 -22.09 -11.36 4.41
CA ALA A 173 -23.03 -10.27 4.68
C ALA A 173 -24.36 -10.43 3.93
N TRP A 174 -24.34 -10.84 2.66
CA TRP A 174 -25.59 -11.08 1.94
C TRP A 174 -26.40 -12.21 2.55
N LYS A 175 -25.77 -13.32 2.95
CA LYS A 175 -26.46 -14.44 3.60
C LYS A 175 -27.25 -13.96 4.82
N GLU A 176 -26.64 -13.11 5.64
CA GLU A 176 -27.29 -12.52 6.82
C GLU A 176 -28.36 -11.48 6.49
N ILE A 177 -28.10 -10.59 5.54
CA ILE A 177 -29.06 -9.55 5.11
C ILE A 177 -30.33 -10.18 4.55
N THR A 178 -30.18 -11.31 3.85
CA THR A 178 -31.27 -11.93 3.09
C THR A 178 -31.90 -13.12 3.78
N LYS A 179 -31.49 -13.46 5.01
CA LYS A 179 -31.91 -14.69 5.69
C LYS A 179 -33.42 -14.80 5.92
N GLU A 180 -34.10 -13.66 6.04
CA GLU A 180 -35.56 -13.56 6.26
C GLU A 180 -36.32 -13.12 4.99
N LEU A 181 -35.63 -12.99 3.85
CA LEU A 181 -36.27 -12.59 2.59
C LEU A 181 -36.76 -13.81 1.81
N PRO A 182 -37.98 -13.81 1.26
CA PRO A 182 -38.40 -14.82 0.30
C PRO A 182 -37.50 -14.77 -0.95
N SER A 183 -37.08 -15.92 -1.49
CA SER A 183 -36.20 -16.05 -2.66
C SER A 183 -36.72 -15.21 -3.87
N SER A 184 -35.92 -14.55 -4.72
CA SER A 184 -34.51 -14.63 -5.11
C SER A 184 -33.87 -13.22 -5.13
N ILE A 185 -32.71 -13.06 -4.49
CA ILE A 185 -31.99 -11.79 -4.48
C ILE A 185 -31.20 -11.63 -5.78
N THR A 186 -31.67 -10.72 -6.63
CA THR A 186 -30.99 -10.36 -7.87
C THR A 186 -29.83 -9.40 -7.60
N GLU A 187 -28.91 -9.30 -8.57
CA GLU A 187 -27.84 -8.30 -8.52
C GLU A 187 -28.39 -6.86 -8.47
N ASN A 188 -29.48 -6.59 -9.20
CA ASN A 188 -30.15 -5.29 -9.17
C ASN A 188 -30.71 -4.96 -7.79
N TRP A 189 -31.30 -5.94 -7.10
CA TRP A 189 -31.76 -5.74 -5.72
C TRP A 189 -30.61 -5.38 -4.79
N ARG A 190 -29.47 -6.08 -4.88
CA ARG A 190 -28.26 -5.79 -4.05
C ARG A 190 -27.73 -4.38 -4.31
N LYS A 191 -27.71 -3.96 -5.57
CA LYS A 191 -27.34 -2.58 -5.97
C LYS A 191 -28.28 -1.57 -5.32
N SER A 192 -29.60 -1.73 -5.49
CA SER A 192 -30.60 -0.84 -4.89
C SER A 192 -30.55 -0.82 -3.36
N TYR A 193 -30.25 -1.96 -2.72
CA TYR A 193 -30.04 -2.01 -1.27
C TYR A 193 -28.87 -1.11 -0.85
N CYS A 194 -27.71 -1.25 -1.50
CA CYS A 194 -26.54 -0.43 -1.20
C CYS A 194 -26.76 1.05 -1.55
N ASP A 195 -27.50 1.36 -2.61
CA ASP A 195 -27.84 2.74 -2.99
C ASP A 195 -28.70 3.39 -1.90
N ASN A 196 -29.78 2.74 -1.46
CA ASN A 196 -30.64 3.23 -0.37
C ASN A 196 -29.87 3.38 0.95
N LEU A 197 -29.04 2.40 1.30
CA LEU A 197 -28.21 2.45 2.50
C LEU A 197 -27.25 3.65 2.45
N THR A 198 -26.63 3.89 1.30
CA THR A 198 -25.74 5.04 1.07
C THR A 198 -26.48 6.35 1.28
N GLU A 199 -27.65 6.54 0.65
CA GLU A 199 -28.43 7.77 0.79
C GLU A 199 -28.85 8.04 2.24
N VAL A 200 -29.32 7.01 2.94
CA VAL A 200 -29.73 7.13 4.35
C VAL A 200 -28.56 7.55 5.25
N ILE A 201 -27.38 6.95 5.06
CA ILE A 201 -26.20 7.24 5.87
C ILE A 201 -25.69 8.65 5.58
N TYR A 202 -25.44 8.99 4.32
CA TYR A 202 -24.76 10.25 3.98
C TYR A 202 -25.64 11.47 4.22
N THR A 203 -26.96 11.32 4.17
CA THR A 203 -27.89 12.43 4.46
C THR A 203 -28.02 12.71 5.96
N LYS A 204 -27.92 11.69 6.82
CA LYS A 204 -28.33 11.80 8.23
C LYS A 204 -27.21 11.57 9.24
N SER A 205 -26.19 10.80 8.89
CA SER A 205 -25.16 10.41 9.85
C SER A 205 -24.34 11.61 10.29
N ILE A 206 -23.98 11.65 11.57
CA ILE A 206 -23.09 12.68 12.10
C ILE A 206 -21.67 12.57 11.52
N PHE A 207 -21.29 11.41 10.99
CA PHE A 207 -19.91 11.12 10.60
C PHE A 207 -19.56 11.56 9.17
N THR A 208 -20.56 11.86 8.34
CA THR A 208 -20.35 12.18 6.93
C THR A 208 -20.34 13.69 6.66
N ASN A 209 -20.53 14.52 7.68
CA ASN A 209 -20.61 15.96 7.52
C ASN A 209 -20.03 16.70 8.73
N LYS A 210 -19.19 17.72 8.47
CA LYS A 210 -18.48 18.47 9.50
C LYS A 210 -19.41 19.12 10.50
N ASP A 211 -20.44 19.83 10.03
CA ASP A 211 -21.32 20.60 10.89
C ASP A 211 -22.17 19.68 11.78
N ARG A 212 -22.65 18.56 11.23
CA ARG A 212 -23.38 17.55 12.02
C ARG A 212 -22.49 16.91 13.09
N PHE A 213 -21.23 16.60 12.76
CA PHE A 213 -20.28 16.04 13.71
C PHE A 213 -19.98 16.99 14.87
N LEU A 214 -19.61 18.24 14.57
CA LEU A 214 -19.25 19.23 15.57
C LEU A 214 -20.47 19.60 16.43
N LEU A 215 -21.65 19.77 15.82
CA LEU A 215 -22.89 20.05 16.54
C LEU A 215 -23.27 18.92 17.50
N PHE A 216 -23.05 17.66 17.11
CA PHE A 216 -23.26 16.51 18.01
C PHE A 216 -22.33 16.58 19.22
N LEU A 217 -21.05 16.89 19.01
CA LEU A 217 -20.05 17.01 20.07
C LEU A 217 -20.36 18.18 21.02
N ASP A 218 -20.83 19.31 20.51
CA ASP A 218 -21.25 20.47 21.31
C ASP A 218 -22.45 20.18 22.20
N LYS A 219 -23.37 19.33 21.72
CA LYS A 219 -24.65 19.02 22.39
C LYS A 219 -24.66 17.64 23.01
N ILE A 220 -23.49 17.12 23.39
CA ILE A 220 -23.42 15.78 23.95
C ILE A 220 -24.16 15.72 25.30
N SER A 221 -24.90 14.64 25.48
CA SER A 221 -25.70 14.36 26.67
C SER A 221 -25.94 12.86 26.77
N ASP A 222 -26.50 12.41 27.88
CA ASP A 222 -26.82 11.00 28.09
C ASP A 222 -27.82 10.49 27.02
N ASN A 223 -28.72 11.37 26.57
CA ASN A 223 -29.62 11.09 25.45
C ASN A 223 -28.91 11.09 24.09
N SER A 224 -27.89 11.93 23.91
CA SER A 224 -27.07 11.95 22.68
C SER A 224 -26.35 10.61 22.49
N MET A 225 -25.87 9.99 23.57
CA MET A 225 -25.25 8.66 23.51
C MET A 225 -26.22 7.57 23.05
N LYS A 226 -27.47 7.61 23.52
CA LYS A 226 -28.53 6.69 23.04
C LYS A 226 -28.88 6.94 21.57
N LYS A 227 -28.87 8.19 21.13
CA LYS A 227 -29.13 8.57 19.73
C LYS A 227 -27.98 8.12 18.82
N LEU A 228 -26.73 8.19 19.28
CA LEU A 228 -25.57 7.75 18.52
C LEU A 228 -25.63 6.27 18.16
N GLN A 229 -26.13 5.42 19.06
CA GLN A 229 -26.35 4.00 18.77
C GLN A 229 -27.39 3.75 17.67
N LYS A 230 -28.25 4.74 17.38
CA LYS A 230 -29.26 4.70 16.31
C LYS A 230 -28.83 5.48 15.06
N ASP A 231 -27.63 6.09 15.06
CA ASP A 231 -27.06 6.72 13.88
C ASP A 231 -26.80 5.63 12.84
N LYS A 232 -27.35 5.78 11.64
CA LYS A 232 -27.30 4.73 10.62
C LYS A 232 -25.89 4.45 10.11
N GLY A 233 -25.01 5.45 10.10
CA GLY A 233 -23.60 5.26 9.76
C GLY A 233 -22.87 4.47 10.85
N PHE A 234 -23.16 4.77 12.12
CA PHE A 234 -22.62 4.04 13.27
C PHE A 234 -23.13 2.60 13.37
N GLU A 235 -24.43 2.40 13.22
CA GLU A 235 -25.09 1.09 13.22
C GLU A 235 -24.50 0.20 12.13
N HIS A 236 -24.36 0.72 10.91
CA HIS A 236 -23.69 0.02 9.81
C HIS A 236 -22.26 -0.35 10.18
N TYR A 237 -21.44 0.62 10.60
CA TYR A 237 -20.04 0.39 10.95
C TYR A 237 -19.91 -0.70 12.02
N THR A 238 -20.61 -0.55 13.14
CA THR A 238 -20.58 -1.45 14.30
C THR A 238 -21.06 -2.86 13.98
N LYS A 239 -22.14 -3.00 13.19
CA LYS A 239 -22.69 -4.29 12.78
C LYS A 239 -21.65 -5.14 12.07
N TYR A 240 -20.96 -4.59 11.08
CA TYR A 240 -20.04 -5.36 10.24
C TYR A 240 -18.61 -5.43 10.80
N ILE A 241 -18.14 -4.38 11.49
CA ILE A 241 -16.80 -4.41 12.13
C ILE A 241 -16.74 -5.41 13.28
N SER A 242 -17.86 -5.66 13.97
CA SER A 242 -17.90 -6.58 15.12
C SER A 242 -17.50 -7.99 14.73
N ASN A 243 -18.10 -8.56 13.69
CA ASN A 243 -17.71 -9.88 13.19
C ASN A 243 -16.25 -9.90 12.71
N PHE A 244 -15.83 -8.86 11.98
CA PHE A 244 -14.46 -8.77 11.51
C PHE A 244 -13.46 -8.79 12.68
N LYS A 245 -13.66 -7.95 13.69
CA LYS A 245 -12.77 -7.85 14.86
C LYS A 245 -12.81 -9.06 15.78
N ASN A 246 -13.99 -9.62 16.03
CA ASN A 246 -14.16 -10.63 17.07
C ASN A 246 -13.98 -12.06 16.54
N ASN A 247 -14.22 -12.29 15.24
CA ASN A 247 -14.16 -13.63 14.66
C ASN A 247 -13.05 -13.74 13.60
N ILE A 248 -13.02 -12.83 12.61
CA ILE A 248 -12.08 -12.94 11.48
C ILE A 248 -10.63 -12.61 11.89
N VAL A 249 -10.41 -11.52 12.63
CA VAL A 249 -9.07 -11.11 13.07
C VAL A 249 -8.41 -12.19 13.94
N PRO A 250 -9.04 -12.74 15.00
CA PRO A 250 -8.43 -13.81 15.79
C PRO A 250 -8.21 -15.09 15.00
N ALA A 251 -9.14 -15.47 14.12
CA ALA A 251 -8.98 -16.65 13.27
C ALA A 251 -7.79 -16.51 12.30
N PHE A 252 -7.61 -15.32 11.71
CA PHE A 252 -6.47 -15.01 10.86
C PHE A 252 -5.15 -15.02 11.65
N GLN A 253 -5.14 -14.44 12.87
CA GLN A 253 -3.96 -14.47 13.73
C GLN A 253 -3.55 -15.91 14.09
N LEU A 254 -4.52 -16.78 14.38
CA LEU A 254 -4.26 -18.19 14.65
C LEU A 254 -3.68 -18.91 13.41
N PHE A 255 -4.30 -18.72 12.24
CA PHE A 255 -3.79 -19.25 10.97
C PHE A 255 -2.35 -18.77 10.68
N SER A 256 -2.10 -17.47 10.85
CA SER A 256 -0.77 -16.87 10.64
C SER A 256 0.26 -17.42 11.61
N ALA A 257 -0.10 -17.64 12.88
CA ALA A 257 0.80 -18.20 13.89
C ALA A 257 1.15 -19.68 13.58
N GLU A 258 0.17 -20.49 13.22
CA GLU A 258 0.38 -21.88 12.80
C GLU A 258 1.26 -21.96 11.54
N MET A 259 1.00 -21.13 10.53
CA MET A 259 1.81 -21.06 9.31
C MET A 259 3.25 -20.60 9.63
N THR A 260 3.42 -19.60 10.49
CA THR A 260 4.74 -19.11 10.91
C THR A 260 5.55 -20.21 11.59
N ALA A 261 4.93 -21.01 12.46
CA ALA A 261 5.61 -22.13 13.12
C ALA A 261 6.07 -23.19 12.10
N LEU A 262 5.25 -23.52 11.10
CA LEU A 262 5.63 -24.44 10.02
C LEU A 262 6.76 -23.88 9.16
N LEU A 263 6.68 -22.61 8.76
CA LEU A 263 7.70 -21.91 7.99
C LEU A 263 9.04 -21.84 8.72
N GLN A 264 9.03 -21.65 10.04
CA GLN A 264 10.26 -21.68 10.84
C GLN A 264 11.00 -23.01 10.71
N VAL A 265 10.28 -24.14 10.84
CA VAL A 265 10.88 -25.47 10.69
C VAL A 265 11.27 -25.74 9.23
N TYR A 266 10.50 -25.22 8.27
CA TYR A 266 10.84 -25.32 6.85
C TYR A 266 12.15 -24.59 6.51
N VAL A 267 12.35 -23.38 7.02
CA VAL A 267 13.60 -22.61 6.85
C VAL A 267 14.76 -23.32 7.55
N GLU A 268 14.56 -23.86 8.76
CA GLU A 268 15.57 -24.68 9.43
C GLU A 268 16.01 -25.86 8.56
N GLY A 269 15.05 -26.61 8.00
CA GLY A 269 15.32 -27.71 7.09
C GLY A 269 16.05 -27.28 5.83
N LYS A 270 15.72 -26.10 5.26
CA LYS A 270 16.43 -25.55 4.10
C LYS A 270 17.91 -25.30 4.40
N LEU A 271 18.22 -24.70 5.55
CA LEU A 271 19.60 -24.41 5.95
C LEU A 271 20.41 -25.70 6.21
N ILE A 272 19.79 -26.70 6.83
CA ILE A 272 20.46 -27.96 7.19
C ILE A 272 20.65 -28.88 5.98
N MET A 273 19.63 -29.04 5.15
CA MET A 273 19.64 -30.03 4.07
C MET A 273 20.33 -29.53 2.80
N PHE A 274 20.42 -28.20 2.64
CA PHE A 274 21.02 -27.51 1.49
C PHE A 274 22.08 -26.48 1.94
N PRO A 275 23.17 -26.91 2.60
CA PRO A 275 24.14 -25.98 3.20
C PRO A 275 24.89 -25.13 2.16
N ASP A 276 25.06 -25.64 0.94
CA ASP A 276 25.78 -24.96 -0.15
C ASP A 276 24.89 -24.00 -0.97
N ALA A 277 23.58 -23.99 -0.72
CA ALA A 277 22.68 -23.06 -1.38
C ALA A 277 22.88 -21.63 -0.82
N LYS A 278 22.66 -20.62 -1.68
CA LYS A 278 22.73 -19.23 -1.25
C LYS A 278 21.49 -18.89 -0.42
N HIS A 279 21.68 -18.73 0.88
CA HIS A 279 20.63 -18.32 1.80
C HIS A 279 20.91 -16.89 2.29
N TRP A 280 19.89 -16.05 2.24
CA TRP A 280 19.88 -14.76 2.94
C TRP A 280 18.55 -14.62 3.67
N PRO A 281 18.54 -14.01 4.86
CA PRO A 281 17.29 -13.83 5.61
C PRO A 281 16.37 -12.85 4.89
N ASP A 282 15.07 -13.08 4.97
CA ASP A 282 14.06 -12.13 4.49
C ASP A 282 14.24 -10.75 5.15
N ALA A 283 13.83 -9.70 4.44
CA ALA A 283 13.85 -8.35 4.98
C ALA A 283 12.87 -8.24 6.16
N ASN A 284 13.33 -7.65 7.26
CA ASN A 284 12.53 -7.49 8.50
C ASN A 284 12.75 -6.11 9.14
N SER A 285 12.93 -5.08 8.31
CA SER A 285 13.20 -3.69 8.74
C SER A 285 14.48 -3.53 9.57
N THR A 286 15.50 -4.35 9.27
CA THR A 286 16.86 -4.21 9.81
C THR A 286 17.82 -3.80 8.70
N LEU A 287 18.99 -3.28 9.07
CA LEU A 287 20.04 -2.90 8.12
C LEU A 287 20.51 -4.11 7.31
N ARG A 288 20.60 -3.96 5.99
CA ARG A 288 21.10 -4.96 5.03
C ARG A 288 21.98 -4.29 3.98
N ILE A 289 22.82 -5.08 3.33
CA ILE A 289 23.63 -4.67 2.18
C ILE A 289 23.22 -5.53 0.98
N SER A 290 22.97 -4.87 -0.15
CA SER A 290 22.86 -5.50 -1.47
C SER A 290 23.86 -4.82 -2.39
N TYR A 291 24.37 -5.55 -3.37
CA TYR A 291 25.33 -5.04 -4.33
C TYR A 291 24.97 -5.56 -5.72
N GLY A 292 25.44 -4.84 -6.73
CA GLY A 292 25.19 -5.11 -8.12
C GLY A 292 26.04 -4.18 -8.97
N LYS A 293 25.61 -3.96 -10.21
CA LYS A 293 26.26 -3.04 -11.14
C LYS A 293 25.23 -2.13 -11.78
N LEU A 294 25.68 -0.99 -12.26
CA LEU A 294 24.88 -0.09 -13.10
C LEU A 294 24.62 -0.80 -14.44
N GLU A 295 23.35 -1.07 -14.73
CA GLU A 295 22.94 -1.77 -15.95
C GLU A 295 21.45 -1.57 -16.26
N GLY A 296 21.14 -1.55 -17.56
CA GLY A 296 19.77 -1.50 -18.09
C GLY A 296 19.09 -2.88 -18.06
N SER A 297 17.94 -3.01 -18.74
CA SER A 297 17.20 -4.28 -18.82
C SER A 297 16.52 -4.47 -20.17
N ALA A 298 16.21 -5.73 -20.51
CA ALA A 298 15.47 -6.11 -21.71
C ALA A 298 14.27 -6.97 -21.29
N PRO A 299 13.16 -6.34 -20.86
CA PRO A 299 12.07 -7.06 -20.21
C PRO A 299 11.26 -7.94 -21.18
N THR A 300 11.13 -7.49 -22.43
CA THR A 300 10.40 -8.17 -23.51
C THR A 300 11.20 -8.18 -24.80
N ASP A 301 10.85 -9.09 -25.71
CA ASP A 301 11.47 -9.20 -27.03
C ASP A 301 11.39 -7.88 -27.82
N GLY A 302 12.47 -7.56 -28.55
CA GLY A 302 12.58 -6.34 -29.36
C GLY A 302 12.80 -5.04 -28.58
N MET A 303 12.99 -5.08 -27.25
CA MET A 303 13.04 -3.89 -26.41
C MET A 303 14.21 -3.90 -25.43
N MET A 304 14.88 -2.74 -25.29
CA MET A 304 15.98 -2.54 -24.35
C MET A 304 15.87 -1.18 -23.67
N TYR A 305 15.87 -1.17 -22.35
CA TYR A 305 16.09 0.02 -21.54
C TYR A 305 17.57 0.21 -21.30
N THR A 306 18.09 1.40 -21.58
CA THR A 306 19.43 1.82 -21.15
C THR A 306 19.49 1.91 -19.63
N GLU A 307 20.71 1.96 -19.12
CA GLU A 307 21.04 2.00 -17.70
C GLU A 307 20.77 3.36 -17.04
N HIS A 308 20.61 4.43 -17.82
CA HIS A 308 20.37 5.78 -17.32
C HIS A 308 19.36 6.55 -18.16
N THR A 309 18.89 7.65 -17.59
CA THR A 309 17.95 8.61 -18.17
C THR A 309 18.50 10.03 -18.03
N THR A 310 18.06 10.93 -18.88
CA THR A 310 18.55 12.32 -18.92
C THR A 310 17.43 13.34 -18.80
N LEU A 311 17.80 14.62 -18.63
CA LEU A 311 16.85 15.73 -18.59
C LEU A 311 16.02 15.84 -19.88
N ASP A 312 16.56 15.43 -21.02
CA ASP A 312 15.82 15.34 -22.29
C ASP A 312 14.60 14.43 -22.18
N GLY A 313 14.70 13.35 -21.40
CA GLY A 313 13.58 12.45 -21.13
C GLY A 313 12.46 13.13 -20.32
N ILE A 314 12.79 14.06 -19.42
CA ILE A 314 11.80 14.87 -18.69
C ILE A 314 11.05 15.79 -19.66
N VAL A 315 11.78 16.49 -20.53
CA VAL A 315 11.20 17.42 -21.52
C VAL A 315 10.37 16.67 -22.58
N THR A 316 10.81 15.47 -22.99
CA THR A 316 10.05 14.61 -23.89
C THR A 316 8.68 14.24 -23.30
N LYS A 317 8.63 13.92 -22.01
CA LYS A 317 7.38 13.65 -21.30
C LYS A 317 6.49 14.89 -21.20
N TYR A 318 7.06 16.05 -20.88
CA TYR A 318 6.33 17.33 -20.87
C TYR A 318 5.65 17.61 -22.22
N ASN A 319 6.36 17.37 -23.33
CA ASN A 319 5.84 17.60 -24.68
C ASN A 319 4.68 16.68 -25.08
N THR A 320 4.34 15.66 -24.30
CA THR A 320 3.13 14.85 -24.52
C THR A 320 1.84 15.60 -24.19
N GLY A 321 1.93 16.71 -23.45
CA GLY A 321 0.77 17.47 -22.97
C GLY A 321 -0.01 16.79 -21.84
N ASN A 322 0.52 15.69 -21.27
CA ASN A 322 -0.09 15.05 -20.10
C ASN A 322 0.08 15.96 -18.86
N PRO A 323 -1.00 16.33 -18.15
CA PRO A 323 -0.95 17.13 -16.93
C PRO A 323 -0.02 16.59 -15.83
N ASP A 324 0.20 15.28 -15.77
CA ASP A 324 1.13 14.67 -14.80
C ASP A 324 2.61 15.01 -15.08
N PHE A 325 2.92 15.54 -16.27
CA PHE A 325 4.27 15.89 -16.70
C PHE A 325 4.46 17.40 -16.89
N GLU A 326 3.60 18.23 -16.30
CA GLU A 326 3.77 19.69 -16.32
C GLU A 326 5.09 20.11 -15.67
N LEU A 327 5.75 21.10 -16.27
CA LEU A 327 7.02 21.66 -15.80
C LEU A 327 6.89 23.17 -15.62
N LEU A 328 7.59 23.69 -14.61
CA LEU A 328 7.75 25.14 -14.45
C LEU A 328 8.67 25.70 -15.56
N PRO A 329 8.44 26.94 -16.03
CA PRO A 329 9.22 27.54 -17.11
C PRO A 329 10.74 27.49 -16.91
N LYS A 330 11.20 27.60 -15.66
CA LYS A 330 12.63 27.52 -15.31
C LYS A 330 13.29 26.20 -15.73
N MET A 331 12.59 25.07 -15.61
CA MET A 331 13.14 23.77 -16.02
C MET A 331 13.41 23.74 -17.53
N LEU A 332 12.47 24.29 -18.31
CA LEU A 332 12.58 24.40 -19.77
C LEU A 332 13.69 25.36 -20.20
N GLU A 333 13.86 26.47 -19.48
CA GLU A 333 14.93 27.44 -19.74
C GLU A 333 16.32 26.83 -19.49
N LEU A 334 16.52 26.17 -18.34
CA LEU A 334 17.79 25.52 -18.01
C LEU A 334 18.12 24.37 -18.96
N HIS A 335 17.11 23.61 -19.39
CA HIS A 335 17.25 22.59 -20.44
C HIS A 335 17.69 23.20 -21.77
N LYS A 336 16.97 24.23 -22.25
CA LYS A 336 17.24 24.89 -23.54
C LYS A 336 18.63 25.52 -23.60
N THR A 337 19.07 26.13 -22.50
CA THR A 337 20.38 26.77 -22.38
C THR A 337 21.51 25.79 -22.05
N LYS A 338 21.17 24.54 -21.71
CA LYS A 338 22.10 23.51 -21.20
C LYS A 338 22.93 24.02 -20.01
N ASP A 339 22.32 24.82 -19.12
CA ASP A 339 23.00 25.29 -17.90
C ASP A 339 23.07 24.17 -16.85
N PHE A 340 23.88 23.17 -17.14
CA PHE A 340 24.11 21.99 -16.30
C PHE A 340 25.33 22.14 -15.40
N GLY A 341 26.21 23.11 -15.67
CA GLY A 341 27.43 23.33 -14.89
C GLY A 341 28.31 22.07 -14.77
N PRO A 342 28.94 21.82 -13.61
CA PRO A 342 29.83 20.67 -13.41
C PRO A 342 29.10 19.34 -13.23
N TYR A 343 27.76 19.32 -13.30
CA TYR A 343 26.94 18.14 -13.03
C TYR A 343 26.67 17.31 -14.30
N ALA A 344 26.98 17.85 -15.48
CA ALA A 344 26.83 17.13 -16.74
C ALA A 344 27.92 16.07 -16.94
N GLN A 345 27.54 15.00 -17.63
CA GLN A 345 28.42 13.94 -18.11
C GLN A 345 28.34 13.92 -19.63
N ASN A 346 29.47 14.13 -20.32
CA ASN A 346 29.50 14.14 -21.78
C ASN A 346 28.48 15.10 -22.43
N GLY A 347 28.18 16.22 -21.75
CA GLY A 347 27.20 17.22 -22.20
C GLY A 347 25.74 16.90 -21.86
N GLU A 348 25.47 15.79 -21.16
CA GLU A 348 24.14 15.37 -20.73
C GLU A 348 23.98 15.47 -19.21
N LEU A 349 22.82 15.92 -18.74
CA LEU A 349 22.46 15.83 -17.32
C LEU A 349 21.69 14.54 -17.09
N TRP A 350 22.36 13.54 -16.49
CA TRP A 350 21.69 12.33 -16.04
C TRP A 350 20.72 12.66 -14.90
N VAL A 351 19.56 12.00 -14.90
CA VAL A 351 18.50 12.21 -13.91
C VAL A 351 18.41 11.00 -12.97
N CYS A 352 18.21 9.82 -13.55
CA CYS A 352 18.16 8.56 -12.82
C CYS A 352 18.96 7.49 -13.55
N PHE A 353 19.41 6.48 -12.80
CA PHE A 353 20.01 5.26 -13.32
C PHE A 353 19.44 4.02 -12.64
N THR A 354 19.68 2.85 -13.24
CA THR A 354 19.28 1.55 -12.71
C THR A 354 20.47 0.66 -12.38
N GLY A 355 20.29 -0.23 -11.41
CA GLY A 355 21.27 -1.26 -11.09
C GLY A 355 20.64 -2.60 -10.75
N SER A 356 21.45 -3.65 -10.71
CA SER A 356 21.02 -5.03 -10.36
C SER A 356 20.94 -5.32 -8.87
N ASN A 357 20.86 -4.29 -8.03
CA ASN A 357 20.72 -4.45 -6.59
C ASN A 357 19.32 -4.99 -6.24
N HIS A 358 19.24 -5.90 -5.27
CA HIS A 358 17.97 -6.45 -4.79
C HIS A 358 17.41 -5.57 -3.68
N THR A 359 16.41 -4.75 -4.01
CA THR A 359 15.73 -3.85 -3.08
C THR A 359 14.26 -4.23 -2.89
N THR A 360 13.64 -3.68 -1.85
CA THR A 360 12.19 -3.77 -1.59
C THR A 360 11.68 -2.52 -0.86
N GLY A 361 10.41 -2.52 -0.43
CA GLY A 361 9.86 -1.47 0.43
C GLY A 361 10.68 -1.32 1.71
N GLY A 362 11.02 -0.07 2.05
CA GLY A 362 11.99 0.24 3.12
C GLY A 362 13.37 0.66 2.61
N ASN A 363 13.71 0.38 1.34
CA ASN A 363 14.96 0.86 0.73
C ASN A 363 14.86 2.28 0.15
N SER A 364 13.70 2.94 0.16
CA SER A 364 13.56 4.33 -0.30
C SER A 364 14.46 5.26 0.53
N GLY A 365 15.30 6.04 -0.14
CA GLY A 365 16.34 6.89 0.45
C GLY A 365 17.67 6.18 0.75
N SER A 366 17.83 4.90 0.43
CA SER A 366 19.10 4.19 0.68
C SER A 366 20.24 4.81 -0.15
N PRO A 367 21.44 5.03 0.43
CA PRO A 367 22.60 5.49 -0.33
C PRO A 367 23.07 4.40 -1.29
N VAL A 368 23.37 4.78 -2.52
CA VAL A 368 24.02 3.93 -3.52
C VAL A 368 25.46 4.42 -3.63
N LEU A 369 26.40 3.55 -3.28
CA LEU A 369 27.82 3.87 -3.21
C LEU A 369 28.59 3.22 -4.36
N ASP A 370 29.64 3.89 -4.82
CA ASP A 370 30.63 3.31 -5.75
C ASP A 370 31.58 2.33 -5.03
N GLU A 371 32.55 1.78 -5.77
CA GLU A 371 33.57 0.88 -5.24
C GLU A 371 34.48 1.49 -4.16
N ASN A 372 34.57 2.83 -4.10
CA ASN A 372 35.36 3.58 -3.12
C ASN A 372 34.53 4.02 -1.91
N GLY A 373 33.22 3.75 -1.91
CA GLY A 373 32.29 4.13 -0.85
C GLY A 373 31.74 5.55 -0.99
N TYR A 374 31.90 6.21 -2.14
CA TYR A 374 31.34 7.53 -2.39
C TYR A 374 29.91 7.45 -2.91
N LEU A 375 29.08 8.41 -2.49
CA LEU A 375 27.66 8.46 -2.85
C LEU A 375 27.48 8.78 -4.34
N MET A 376 26.93 7.84 -5.09
CA MET A 376 26.57 8.01 -6.51
C MET A 376 25.10 8.39 -6.71
N GLY A 377 24.23 8.03 -5.77
CA GLY A 377 22.80 8.27 -5.91
C GLY A 377 21.97 7.80 -4.73
N LEU A 378 20.67 8.04 -4.82
CA LEU A 378 19.70 7.67 -3.78
C LEU A 378 18.64 6.73 -4.36
N ASN A 379 18.52 5.52 -3.81
CA ASN A 379 17.52 4.56 -4.26
C ASN A 379 16.12 5.09 -3.91
N PHE A 380 15.17 5.05 -4.86
CA PHE A 380 13.79 5.48 -4.57
C PHE A 380 12.72 4.49 -5.04
N ASP A 381 13.02 3.61 -6.00
CA ASP A 381 12.03 2.69 -6.55
C ASP A 381 12.65 1.41 -7.13
N ARG A 382 11.81 0.60 -7.79
CA ARG A 382 12.15 -0.56 -8.61
C ARG A 382 11.42 -0.48 -9.94
N THR A 383 11.97 -1.10 -10.99
CA THR A 383 11.26 -1.16 -12.28
C THR A 383 10.00 -2.02 -12.19
N TRP A 384 9.08 -1.87 -13.15
CA TRP A 384 7.84 -2.62 -13.20
C TRP A 384 8.06 -4.14 -13.13
N GLU A 385 9.00 -4.66 -13.90
CA GLU A 385 9.32 -6.09 -13.96
C GLU A 385 9.96 -6.61 -12.66
N SER A 386 10.37 -5.71 -11.78
CA SER A 386 10.98 -6.01 -10.49
C SER A 386 9.99 -6.12 -9.34
N THR A 387 8.71 -5.76 -9.53
CA THR A 387 7.74 -5.72 -8.41
C THR A 387 7.50 -7.08 -7.76
N MET A 388 7.84 -8.18 -8.46
CA MET A 388 7.79 -9.54 -7.94
C MET A 388 9.01 -9.98 -7.13
N SER A 389 10.05 -9.13 -7.02
CA SER A 389 11.33 -9.45 -6.38
C SER A 389 11.23 -9.82 -4.90
N ASP A 390 10.10 -9.53 -4.26
CA ASP A 390 9.80 -9.92 -2.88
C ASP A 390 9.55 -11.43 -2.75
N TYR A 391 9.12 -12.09 -3.83
CA TYR A 391 8.80 -13.53 -3.87
C TYR A 391 9.81 -14.33 -4.71
N MET A 392 10.30 -13.73 -5.79
CA MET A 392 11.28 -14.36 -6.67
C MET A 392 12.13 -13.27 -7.33
N PHE A 393 13.45 -13.39 -7.22
CA PHE A 393 14.37 -12.44 -7.86
C PHE A 393 14.88 -13.02 -9.18
N ASP A 394 14.81 -12.23 -10.26
CA ASP A 394 15.39 -12.57 -11.56
C ASP A 394 16.44 -11.53 -11.94
N ALA A 395 17.72 -11.92 -11.88
CA ALA A 395 18.85 -11.04 -12.18
C ALA A 395 18.81 -10.46 -13.61
N LYS A 396 18.10 -11.10 -14.55
CA LYS A 396 18.00 -10.61 -15.94
C LYS A 396 17.03 -9.44 -16.09
N ARG A 397 16.11 -9.25 -15.15
CA ARG A 397 15.00 -8.30 -15.25
C ARG A 397 14.91 -7.34 -14.07
N CYS A 398 15.24 -7.80 -12.87
CA CYS A 398 15.10 -7.01 -11.66
C CYS A 398 16.12 -5.87 -11.61
N ARG A 399 15.63 -4.64 -11.47
CA ARG A 399 16.39 -3.40 -11.37
C ARG A 399 15.83 -2.51 -10.27
N ASN A 400 16.73 -1.98 -9.44
CA ASN A 400 16.40 -0.86 -8.58
C ASN A 400 16.56 0.46 -9.34
N VAL A 401 15.82 1.49 -8.96
CA VAL A 401 15.84 2.81 -9.60
C VAL A 401 16.41 3.84 -8.63
N VAL A 402 17.40 4.58 -9.10
CA VAL A 402 18.25 5.46 -8.31
C VAL A 402 18.23 6.85 -8.94
N VAL A 403 18.03 7.90 -8.14
CA VAL A 403 18.27 9.28 -8.61
C VAL A 403 19.77 9.53 -8.61
N ASP A 404 20.30 10.08 -9.70
CA ASP A 404 21.71 10.41 -9.84
C ASP A 404 22.05 11.56 -8.88
N ILE A 405 23.12 11.42 -8.09
CA ILE A 405 23.50 12.45 -7.12
C ILE A 405 23.83 13.78 -7.80
N ARG A 406 24.32 13.75 -9.05
CA ARG A 406 24.59 14.97 -9.83
C ARG A 406 23.30 15.70 -10.18
N TYR A 407 22.21 14.99 -10.44
CA TYR A 407 20.89 15.62 -10.64
C TYR A 407 20.41 16.28 -9.34
N VAL A 408 20.56 15.60 -8.20
CA VAL A 408 20.19 16.15 -6.89
C VAL A 408 20.96 17.45 -6.61
N LEU A 409 22.28 17.43 -6.80
CA LEU A 409 23.14 18.59 -6.61
C LEU A 409 22.80 19.71 -7.61
N TRP A 410 22.52 19.38 -8.87
CA TRP A 410 22.08 20.35 -9.89
C TRP A 410 20.72 21.00 -9.53
N VAL A 411 19.77 20.22 -9.00
CA VAL A 411 18.49 20.76 -8.52
C VAL A 411 18.70 21.73 -7.36
N MET A 412 19.60 21.41 -6.42
CA MET A 412 19.92 22.30 -5.30
C MET A 412 20.61 23.58 -5.79
N ASP A 413 21.67 23.47 -6.59
CA ASP A 413 22.47 24.61 -7.07
C ASP A 413 21.73 25.41 -8.14
N LYS A 414 21.53 24.84 -9.33
CA LYS A 414 21.05 25.54 -10.53
C LYS A 414 19.55 25.78 -10.53
N TYR A 415 18.76 24.77 -10.21
CA TYR A 415 17.30 24.89 -10.24
C TYR A 415 16.76 25.70 -9.06
N SER A 416 17.30 25.51 -7.85
CA SER A 416 16.77 26.11 -6.62
C SER A 416 17.57 27.31 -6.11
N GLY A 417 18.81 27.53 -6.58
CA GLY A 417 19.68 28.60 -6.09
C GLY A 417 20.21 28.38 -4.67
N ALA A 418 20.14 27.14 -4.17
CA ALA A 418 20.51 26.75 -2.81
C ALA A 418 21.95 26.20 -2.74
N LYS A 419 22.89 26.87 -3.43
CA LYS A 419 24.30 26.45 -3.53
C LYS A 419 24.98 26.22 -2.18
N HIS A 420 24.58 26.99 -1.16
CA HIS A 420 25.10 26.84 0.21
C HIS A 420 24.94 25.41 0.77
N ILE A 421 23.89 24.68 0.40
CA ILE A 421 23.70 23.28 0.84
C ILE A 421 24.71 22.35 0.15
N VAL A 422 25.02 22.61 -1.12
CA VAL A 422 26.05 21.87 -1.85
C VAL A 422 27.44 22.15 -1.26
N ASP A 423 27.70 23.38 -0.85
CA ASP A 423 28.98 23.81 -0.28
C ASP A 423 29.26 23.20 1.12
N GLU A 424 28.22 22.70 1.81
CA GLU A 424 28.39 21.93 3.06
C GLU A 424 28.93 20.50 2.81
N MET A 425 28.91 20.02 1.56
CA MET A 425 29.32 18.66 1.21
C MET A 425 30.76 18.61 0.68
N THR A 426 31.46 17.51 0.96
CA THR A 426 32.73 17.19 0.29
C THR A 426 32.45 16.47 -1.03
N LEU A 427 32.70 17.14 -2.16
CA LEU A 427 32.50 16.58 -3.49
C LEU A 427 33.76 15.87 -3.99
N MET A 428 33.66 14.57 -4.22
CA MET A 428 34.72 13.78 -4.87
C MET A 428 34.62 13.92 -6.38
N LYS A 429 35.75 14.16 -7.05
CA LYS A 429 35.86 14.46 -8.48
C LYS A 429 37.00 13.64 -9.06
N GLU A 430 36.79 12.35 -9.27
CA GLU A 430 37.70 11.49 -10.03
C GLU A 430 36.99 10.92 -11.24
#